data_AF-A0A9E0Y9N3-F1
#
_entry.id   AF-A0A9E0Y9N3-F1
#
_cell.length_a   1.000
_cell.length_b   1.000
_cell.length_c   1.000
_cell.angle_alpha   90.00
_cell.angle_beta   90.00
_cell.angle_gamma   90.00
#
_symmetry.space_group_name_H-M   'P 1'
#
loop_
_entity.id
_entity.type
_entity.pdbx_description
1 polymer ?
#
loop_
_entity_poly.entity_id
_entity_poly.type
_entity_poly.pdbx_seq_one_letter_code
_entity_poly.pdbx_strand_id
1 'polypeptide(L)'
;KILADFVMGEAKDIAKKYIRPEHGTTEMALLFLPSETLYFEVIRNAALFDELSRLKVYPVSPNTLAMGLHSVSVAQEYYEMARGVEKTIEDVKKARRNFEHFEKRFDDVGKGLKKAQEAFETANTHLTRFESSVYRLVGETPESAGGALPEAKEEPPTTGSLF
;
A
#
# COMPACT_ATOMS: atom_id res chain seq x y z
N LYS A 1 28.50 -28.98 37.62
CA LYS A 1 29.74 -28.47 36.96
C LYS A 1 30.01 -29.24 35.67
N ILE A 2 30.22 -30.56 35.70
CA ILE A 2 30.47 -31.39 34.50
C ILE A 2 29.43 -31.18 33.38
N LEU A 3 28.13 -31.17 33.69
CA LEU A 3 27.08 -30.94 32.67
C LEU A 3 27.19 -29.55 32.01
N ALA A 4 27.40 -28.50 32.82
CA ALA A 4 27.49 -27.14 32.31
C ALA A 4 28.71 -26.95 31.39
N ASP A 5 29.85 -27.53 31.78
CA ASP A 5 31.07 -27.48 30.97
C ASP A 5 30.88 -28.23 29.63
N PHE A 6 30.21 -29.39 29.67
CA PHE A 6 29.86 -30.15 28.48
C PHE A 6 28.92 -29.37 27.54
N VAL A 7 27.81 -28.86 28.06
CA VAL A 7 26.82 -28.08 27.32
C VAL A 7 27.45 -26.82 26.70
N MET A 8 28.35 -26.17 27.44
CA MET A 8 29.08 -25.00 26.94
C MET A 8 30.07 -25.36 25.82
N GLY A 9 30.72 -26.52 25.92
CA GLY A 9 31.57 -27.06 24.84
C GLY A 9 30.77 -27.28 23.55
N GLU A 10 29.65 -28.00 23.65
CA GLU A 10 28.76 -28.26 22.52
C GLU A 10 28.20 -26.96 21.91
N ALA A 11 27.79 -26.00 22.74
CA ALA A 11 27.27 -24.72 22.25
C ALA A 11 28.31 -23.91 21.48
N LYS A 12 29.57 -23.87 21.94
CA LYS A 12 30.66 -23.22 21.19
C LYS A 12 30.90 -23.88 19.84
N ASP A 13 30.88 -25.20 19.82
CA ASP A 13 31.04 -26.00 18.61
C ASP A 13 29.90 -25.73 17.61
N ILE A 14 28.66 -25.71 18.10
CA ILE A 14 27.47 -25.41 17.29
C ILE A 14 27.54 -24.00 16.72
N ALA A 15 27.84 -22.99 17.56
CA ALA A 15 27.94 -21.61 17.12
C ALA A 15 28.94 -21.45 15.98
N LYS A 16 30.13 -22.05 16.13
CA LYS A 16 31.18 -22.02 15.11
C LYS A 16 30.80 -22.75 13.82
N LYS A 17 30.12 -23.89 13.92
CA LYS A 17 29.80 -24.75 12.77
C LYS A 17 28.59 -24.25 11.98
N TYR A 18 27.59 -23.69 12.64
CA TYR A 18 26.24 -23.50 12.07
C TYR A 18 25.75 -22.05 12.05
N ILE A 19 26.31 -21.14 12.85
CA ILE A 19 25.92 -19.72 12.80
C ILE A 19 26.84 -19.03 11.78
N ARG A 20 26.43 -19.07 10.51
CA ARG A 20 27.14 -18.47 9.37
C ARG A 20 26.21 -17.68 8.46
N PRO A 21 25.79 -16.46 8.86
CA PRO A 21 24.88 -15.63 8.08
C PRO A 21 25.36 -15.36 6.65
N GLU A 22 26.67 -15.30 6.43
CA GLU A 22 27.31 -15.15 5.11
C GLU A 22 27.06 -16.33 4.16
N HIS A 23 26.71 -17.49 4.72
CA HIS A 23 26.33 -18.69 3.99
C HIS A 23 24.81 -18.92 3.93
N GLY A 24 24.02 -17.91 4.31
CA GLY A 24 22.55 -17.95 4.26
C GLY A 24 21.88 -18.70 5.41
N THR A 25 22.59 -18.94 6.52
CA THR A 25 21.98 -19.49 7.75
C THR A 25 21.44 -18.38 8.64
N THR A 26 20.63 -18.74 9.64
CA THR A 26 20.18 -17.81 10.67
C THR A 26 21.32 -17.38 11.59
N GLU A 27 21.17 -16.23 12.24
CA GLU A 27 22.09 -15.75 13.29
C GLU A 27 21.95 -16.52 14.62
N MET A 28 21.20 -17.61 14.66
CA MET A 28 20.97 -18.41 15.85
C MET A 28 21.03 -19.89 15.51
N ALA A 29 21.30 -20.71 16.52
CA ALA A 29 21.24 -22.15 16.44
C ALA A 29 20.46 -22.75 17.60
N LEU A 30 19.89 -23.94 17.40
CA LEU A 30 19.22 -24.71 18.43
C LEU A 30 20.14 -25.82 18.95
N LEU A 31 20.26 -25.94 20.27
CA LEU A 31 20.94 -27.06 20.93
C LEU A 31 19.88 -28.05 21.41
N PHE A 32 19.74 -29.18 20.72
CA PHE A 32 18.78 -30.20 21.12
C PHE A 32 19.31 -31.02 22.31
N LEU A 33 18.53 -31.05 23.38
CA LEU A 33 18.78 -31.84 24.58
C LEU A 33 17.79 -33.00 24.60
N PRO A 34 18.25 -34.27 24.55
CA PRO A 34 17.38 -35.43 24.30
C PRO A 34 16.46 -35.80 25.47
N SER A 35 16.65 -35.18 26.64
CA SER A 35 15.85 -35.41 27.85
C SER A 35 15.31 -34.08 28.36
N GLU A 36 14.02 -34.08 28.71
CA GLU A 36 13.37 -32.93 29.33
C GLU A 36 14.04 -32.53 30.64
N THR A 37 14.50 -33.52 31.43
CA THR A 37 15.22 -33.27 32.68
C THR A 37 16.52 -32.50 32.44
N LEU A 38 17.27 -32.85 31.39
CA LEU A 38 18.50 -32.13 31.02
C LEU A 38 18.19 -30.70 30.58
N TYR A 39 17.14 -30.51 29.77
CA TYR A 39 16.69 -29.17 29.39
C TYR A 39 16.37 -28.30 30.62
N PHE A 40 15.58 -28.83 31.56
CA PHE A 40 15.26 -28.11 32.80
C PHE A 40 16.50 -27.81 33.65
N GLU A 41 17.46 -28.73 33.73
CA GLU A 41 18.71 -28.50 34.46
C GLU A 41 19.52 -27.35 33.83
N VAL A 42 19.56 -27.28 32.50
CA VAL A 42 20.25 -26.20 31.76
C VAL A 42 19.56 -24.86 31.96
N ILE A 43 18.25 -24.75 31.73
CA ILE A 43 17.56 -23.46 31.80
C ILE A 43 17.39 -22.92 33.24
N ARG A 44 17.43 -23.79 34.25
CA ARG A 44 17.41 -23.37 35.67
C ARG A 44 18.71 -22.70 36.10
N ASN A 45 19.80 -22.94 35.38
CA ASN A 45 21.07 -22.26 35.61
C ASN A 45 21.13 -20.98 34.75
N ALA A 46 20.67 -19.87 35.33
CA ALA A 46 20.62 -18.58 34.63
C ALA A 46 21.98 -18.16 34.05
N ALA A 47 23.08 -18.38 34.79
CA ALA A 47 24.42 -18.03 34.31
C ALA A 47 24.78 -18.81 33.04
N LEU A 48 24.53 -20.13 33.02
CA LEU A 48 24.74 -20.96 31.82
C LEU A 48 23.85 -20.51 30.66
N PHE A 49 22.57 -20.28 30.93
CA PHE A 49 21.62 -19.83 29.91
C PHE A 49 22.02 -18.48 29.28
N ASP A 50 22.54 -17.55 30.08
CA ASP A 50 23.08 -16.29 29.59
C ASP A 50 24.31 -16.51 28.70
N GLU A 51 25.20 -17.45 29.05
CA GLU A 51 26.35 -17.78 28.21
C GLU A 51 25.92 -18.36 26.86
N LEU A 52 24.96 -19.28 26.87
CA LEU A 52 24.37 -19.87 25.67
C LEU A 52 23.72 -18.80 24.79
N SER A 53 22.99 -17.87 25.41
CA SER A 53 22.34 -16.74 24.73
C SER A 53 23.35 -15.79 24.08
N ARG A 54 24.50 -15.53 24.74
CA ARG A 54 25.60 -14.74 24.13
C ARG A 54 26.21 -15.43 22.91
N LEU A 55 26.23 -16.76 22.88
CA LEU A 55 26.62 -17.55 21.71
C LEU A 55 25.51 -17.65 20.65
N LYS A 56 24.33 -17.05 20.89
CA LYS A 56 23.12 -17.18 20.08
C LYS A 56 22.69 -18.65 19.88
N VAL A 57 22.97 -19.50 20.87
CA VAL A 57 22.58 -20.92 20.90
C VAL A 57 21.48 -21.12 21.92
N TYR A 58 20.33 -21.61 21.48
CA TYR A 58 19.16 -21.75 22.33
C TYR A 58 18.86 -23.23 22.61
N PRO A 59 18.86 -23.67 23.88
CA PRO A 59 18.54 -25.05 24.21
C PRO A 59 17.07 -25.37 23.90
N VAL A 60 16.82 -26.55 23.36
CA VAL A 60 15.48 -27.09 23.09
C VAL A 60 15.41 -28.55 23.53
N SER A 61 14.22 -29.00 23.89
CA SER A 61 13.88 -30.35 24.35
C SER A 61 12.94 -31.03 23.35
N PRO A 62 12.62 -32.32 23.49
CA PRO A 62 11.63 -32.99 22.64
C PRO A 62 10.27 -32.27 22.63
N ASN A 63 9.82 -31.75 23.78
CA ASN A 63 8.54 -31.05 23.88
C ASN A 63 8.59 -29.63 23.31
N THR A 64 9.74 -28.96 23.39
CA THR A 64 9.87 -27.55 22.97
C THR A 64 10.39 -27.40 21.53
N LEU A 65 10.99 -28.44 20.93
CA LEU A 65 11.52 -28.38 19.57
C LEU A 65 10.43 -28.05 18.54
N ALA A 66 9.28 -28.73 18.59
CA ALA A 66 8.20 -28.50 17.65
C ALA A 66 7.66 -27.05 17.72
N MET A 67 7.52 -26.52 18.94
CA MET A 67 7.10 -25.13 19.13
C MET A 67 8.18 -24.15 18.66
N GLY A 68 9.46 -24.43 18.94
CA GLY A 68 10.57 -23.60 18.48
C GLY A 68 10.65 -23.53 16.95
N LEU A 69 10.52 -24.67 16.27
CA LEU A 69 10.47 -24.70 14.80
C LEU A 69 9.24 -23.97 14.25
N HIS A 70 8.07 -24.14 14.88
CA HIS A 70 6.89 -23.40 14.49
C HIS A 70 7.09 -21.88 14.64
N SER A 71 7.67 -21.41 15.73
CA SER A 71 8.01 -20.00 15.93
C SER A 71 8.98 -19.48 14.86
N VAL A 72 9.96 -20.29 14.44
CA VAL A 72 10.86 -19.94 13.33
C VAL A 72 10.10 -19.85 12.01
N SER A 73 9.22 -20.80 11.70
CA SER A 73 8.39 -20.75 10.49
C SER A 73 7.51 -19.52 10.44
N VAL A 74 6.86 -19.17 11.55
CA VAL A 74 6.05 -17.96 11.67
C VAL A 74 6.92 -16.71 11.49
N ALA A 75 8.10 -16.65 12.12
CA ALA A 75 9.02 -15.53 11.96
C ALA A 75 9.48 -15.35 10.50
N GLN A 76 9.70 -16.45 9.77
CA GLN A 76 10.04 -16.41 8.35
C GLN A 76 8.88 -15.85 7.51
N GLU A 77 7.65 -16.29 7.75
CA GLU A 77 6.45 -15.76 7.06
C GLU A 77 6.29 -14.24 7.29
N TYR A 78 6.47 -13.79 8.54
CA TYR A 78 6.46 -12.36 8.86
C TYR A 78 7.59 -11.60 8.15
N TYR A 79 8.79 -12.17 8.05
CA TYR A 79 9.91 -11.55 7.34
C TYR A 79 9.62 -11.40 5.84
N GLU A 80 9.02 -12.41 5.22
CA GLU A 80 8.60 -12.36 3.81
C GLU A 80 7.50 -11.33 3.59
N MET A 81 6.49 -11.28 4.47
CA MET A 81 5.44 -10.27 4.42
C MET A 81 6.01 -8.86 4.57
N ALA A 82 6.93 -8.64 5.50
CA ALA A 82 7.58 -7.35 5.71
C ALA A 82 8.34 -6.88 4.46
N ARG A 83 9.02 -7.78 3.74
CA ARG A 83 9.63 -7.44 2.44
C ARG A 83 8.60 -7.06 1.37
N GLY A 84 7.42 -7.68 1.39
CA GLY A 84 6.32 -7.33 0.48
C GLY A 84 5.79 -5.89 0.68
N VAL A 85 5.82 -5.38 1.91
CA VAL A 85 5.33 -4.02 2.23
C VAL A 85 6.15 -2.92 1.55
N GLU A 86 7.46 -3.11 1.39
CA GLU A 86 8.33 -2.13 0.73
C GLU A 86 7.91 -1.89 -0.74
N LYS A 87 7.60 -2.97 -1.45
CA LYS A 87 7.08 -2.92 -2.81
C LYS A 87 5.73 -2.19 -2.86
N THR A 88 4.84 -2.51 -1.93
CA THR A 88 3.53 -1.83 -1.83
C THR A 88 3.69 -0.32 -1.60
N ILE A 89 4.64 0.10 -0.75
CA ILE A 89 4.94 1.52 -0.53
C ILE A 89 5.44 2.18 -1.83
N GLU A 90 6.29 1.49 -2.60
CA GLU A 90 6.77 1.99 -3.89
C GLU A 90 5.62 2.17 -4.89
N ASP A 91 4.71 1.19 -4.97
CA ASP A 91 3.55 1.25 -5.86
C ASP A 91 2.58 2.37 -5.46
N VAL A 92 2.37 2.59 -4.15
CA VAL A 92 1.59 3.74 -3.64
C VAL A 92 2.25 5.06 -4.03
N LYS A 93 3.58 5.17 -3.96
CA LYS A 93 4.32 6.38 -4.42
C LYS A 93 4.12 6.62 -5.92
N LYS A 94 4.14 5.57 -6.75
CA LYS A 94 3.87 5.68 -8.19
C LYS A 94 2.44 6.13 -8.46
N ALA A 95 1.46 5.54 -7.78
CA ALA A 95 0.06 5.93 -7.89
C ALA A 95 -0.16 7.42 -7.55
N ARG A 96 0.47 7.91 -6.48
CA ARG A 96 0.43 9.33 -6.09
C ARG A 96 0.96 10.25 -7.20
N ARG A 97 2.10 9.94 -7.81
CA ARG A 97 2.66 10.75 -8.92
C ARG A 97 1.72 10.80 -10.13
N ASN A 98 1.10 9.68 -10.46
CA ASN A 98 0.12 9.62 -11.55
C ASN A 98 -1.10 10.48 -11.24
N PHE A 99 -1.55 10.49 -9.98
CA PHE A 99 -2.65 11.33 -9.53
C PHE A 99 -2.31 12.82 -9.59
N GLU A 100 -1.11 13.23 -9.17
CA GLU A 100 -0.63 14.61 -9.31
C GLU A 100 -0.57 15.06 -10.79
N HIS A 101 -0.23 14.14 -11.70
CA HIS A 101 -0.28 14.43 -13.14
C HIS A 101 -1.72 14.58 -13.66
N PHE A 102 -2.62 13.69 -13.21
CA PHE A 102 -4.05 13.79 -13.53
C PHE A 102 -4.65 15.11 -13.03
N GLU A 103 -4.34 15.52 -11.81
CA GLU A 103 -4.80 16.77 -11.20
C GLU A 103 -4.42 17.99 -12.06
N LYS A 104 -3.17 18.06 -12.53
CA LYS A 104 -2.73 19.13 -13.45
C LYS A 104 -3.52 19.14 -14.75
N ARG A 105 -3.72 17.98 -15.38
CA ARG A 105 -4.51 17.90 -16.62
C ARG A 105 -5.96 18.28 -16.39
N PHE A 106 -6.52 17.93 -15.24
CA PHE A 106 -7.87 18.30 -14.87
C PHE A 106 -8.02 19.81 -14.67
N ASP A 107 -7.04 20.45 -14.02
CA ASP A 107 -6.99 21.92 -13.89
C ASP A 107 -6.90 22.63 -15.26
N ASP A 108 -6.12 22.08 -16.19
CA ASP A 108 -6.03 22.60 -17.56
C ASP A 108 -7.37 22.48 -18.32
N VAL A 109 -8.11 21.40 -18.13
CA VAL A 109 -9.47 21.24 -18.66
C VAL A 109 -10.40 22.31 -18.07
N GLY A 110 -10.32 22.55 -16.76
CA GLY A 110 -11.09 23.62 -16.09
C GLY A 110 -10.81 25.01 -16.68
N LYS A 111 -9.53 25.33 -16.92
CA LYS A 111 -9.14 26.59 -17.60
C LYS A 111 -9.67 26.66 -19.03
N GLY A 112 -9.64 25.54 -19.76
CA GLY A 112 -10.18 25.45 -21.11
C GLY A 112 -11.69 25.71 -21.14
N LEU A 113 -12.44 25.11 -20.22
CA LEU A 113 -13.88 25.31 -20.08
C LEU A 113 -14.20 26.78 -19.77
N LYS A 114 -13.44 27.41 -18.87
CA LYS A 114 -13.61 28.83 -18.55
C LYS A 114 -13.41 29.74 -19.77
N LYS A 115 -12.37 29.49 -20.56
CA LYS A 115 -12.13 30.23 -21.82
C LYS A 115 -13.26 30.02 -22.82
N ALA A 116 -13.77 28.79 -22.95
CA ALA A 116 -14.90 28.50 -23.82
C ALA A 116 -16.17 29.23 -23.38
N GLN A 117 -16.42 29.31 -22.08
CA GLN A 117 -17.52 30.09 -21.51
C GLN A 117 -17.37 31.59 -21.82
N GLU A 118 -16.20 32.18 -21.60
CA GLU A 118 -15.93 33.60 -21.91
C GLU A 118 -16.14 33.92 -23.41
N ALA A 119 -15.69 33.01 -24.29
CA ALA A 119 -15.90 33.14 -25.73
C ALA A 119 -17.39 33.05 -26.11
N PHE A 120 -18.14 32.17 -25.45
CA PHE A 120 -19.59 32.05 -25.63
C PHE A 120 -20.34 33.31 -25.20
N GLU A 121 -20.02 33.86 -24.02
CA GLU A 121 -20.63 35.11 -23.53
C GLU A 121 -20.35 36.30 -24.47
N THR A 122 -19.13 36.36 -25.01
CA THR A 122 -18.74 37.36 -26.00
C THR A 122 -19.55 37.20 -27.28
N ALA A 123 -19.64 35.99 -27.84
CA ALA A 123 -20.42 35.70 -29.04
C ALA A 123 -21.91 36.03 -28.85
N ASN A 124 -22.47 35.71 -27.69
CA ASN A 124 -23.85 36.05 -27.34
C ASN A 124 -24.07 37.58 -27.33
N THR A 125 -23.14 38.35 -26.77
CA THR A 125 -23.20 39.83 -26.79
C THR A 125 -23.17 40.38 -28.22
N HIS A 126 -22.33 39.82 -29.10
CA HIS A 126 -22.30 40.19 -30.51
C HIS A 126 -23.61 39.85 -31.23
N LEU A 127 -24.20 38.69 -30.94
CA LEU A 127 -25.48 38.27 -31.48
C LEU A 127 -26.60 39.25 -31.12
N THR A 128 -26.74 39.61 -29.84
CA THR A 128 -27.77 40.58 -29.40
C THR A 128 -27.61 41.96 -30.05
N ARG A 129 -26.35 42.41 -30.26
CA ARG A 129 -26.06 43.67 -30.97
C ARG A 129 -26.40 43.58 -32.46
N PHE A 130 -26.10 42.44 -33.09
CA PHE A 130 -26.43 42.19 -34.48
C PHE A 130 -27.95 42.16 -34.67
N GLU A 131 -28.67 41.42 -33.84
CA GLU A 131 -30.14 41.41 -33.80
C GLU A 131 -30.69 42.84 -33.71
N SER A 132 -30.23 43.63 -32.72
CA SER A 132 -30.64 45.03 -32.54
C SER A 132 -30.37 45.90 -33.78
N SER A 133 -29.28 45.63 -34.51
CA SER A 133 -28.91 46.36 -35.73
C SER A 133 -29.77 45.94 -36.93
N VAL A 134 -30.09 44.65 -37.05
CA VAL A 134 -31.00 44.11 -38.07
C VAL A 134 -32.40 44.68 -37.86
N TYR A 135 -32.93 44.70 -36.63
CA TYR A 135 -34.23 45.31 -36.34
C TYR A 135 -34.28 46.79 -36.74
N ARG A 136 -33.20 47.55 -36.50
CA ARG A 136 -33.11 48.96 -36.94
C ARG A 136 -33.05 49.14 -38.46
N LEU A 137 -32.47 48.20 -39.19
CA LEU A 137 -32.36 48.24 -40.66
C LEU A 137 -33.63 47.77 -41.37
N VAL A 138 -34.32 46.77 -40.81
CA VAL A 138 -35.58 46.23 -41.33
C VAL A 138 -36.77 47.15 -41.00
N GLY A 139 -36.61 48.10 -40.06
CA GLY A 139 -37.62 49.12 -39.77
C GLY A 139 -38.81 48.60 -38.96
N GLU A 140 -38.71 47.41 -38.38
CA GLU A 140 -39.71 46.87 -37.47
C GLU A 140 -39.25 47.09 -36.02
N THR A 141 -39.93 48.02 -35.33
CA THR A 141 -39.82 48.20 -33.88
C THR A 141 -40.34 46.96 -33.14
N PRO A 142 -39.77 46.63 -31.96
CA PRO A 142 -40.16 45.46 -31.19
C PRO A 142 -41.51 45.71 -30.51
N GLU A 143 -42.61 45.59 -31.24
CA GLU A 143 -43.94 45.55 -30.64
C GLU A 143 -44.87 44.47 -31.23
N SER A 144 -44.34 43.53 -32.01
CA SER A 144 -45.18 42.46 -32.59
C SER A 144 -44.50 41.09 -32.68
N ALA A 145 -43.73 40.70 -31.66
CA ALA A 145 -43.32 39.30 -31.50
C ALA A 145 -43.45 38.85 -30.04
N GLY A 146 -44.59 39.18 -29.42
CA GLY A 146 -45.16 38.30 -28.39
C GLY A 146 -45.65 37.03 -29.08
N GLY A 147 -44.72 36.13 -29.40
CA GLY A 147 -45.01 34.86 -30.08
C GLY A 147 -44.19 33.76 -29.44
N ALA A 148 -44.82 33.08 -28.47
CA ALA A 148 -44.48 31.81 -27.87
C ALA A 148 -43.13 31.17 -28.30
N LEU A 149 -42.22 30.99 -27.34
CA LEU A 149 -41.22 29.93 -27.48
C LEU A 149 -41.99 28.61 -27.74
N PRO A 150 -41.66 27.84 -28.79
CA PRO A 150 -42.13 26.47 -28.86
C PRO A 150 -41.55 25.74 -27.65
N GLU A 151 -42.43 25.16 -26.83
CA GLU A 151 -42.05 24.22 -25.77
C GLU A 151 -41.02 23.24 -26.34
N ALA A 152 -39.83 23.21 -25.74
CA ALA A 152 -38.92 22.10 -25.91
C ALA A 152 -39.65 20.86 -25.38
N LYS A 153 -40.14 20.01 -26.28
CA LYS A 153 -40.62 18.69 -25.92
C LYS A 153 -39.47 17.97 -25.23
N GLU A 154 -39.62 17.75 -23.93
CA GLU A 154 -38.85 16.73 -23.22
C GLU A 154 -39.08 15.40 -23.96
N GLU A 155 -38.03 14.89 -24.62
CA GLU A 155 -38.04 13.48 -25.00
C GLU A 155 -38.05 12.66 -23.71
N PRO A 156 -38.98 11.70 -23.56
CA PRO A 156 -39.02 10.87 -22.37
C PRO A 156 -37.70 10.09 -22.24
N PRO A 157 -37.22 9.82 -21.02
CA PRO A 157 -36.03 9.02 -20.83
C PRO A 157 -36.25 7.69 -21.53
N THR A 158 -35.44 7.40 -22.55
CA THR A 158 -35.40 6.08 -23.14
C THR A 158 -34.89 5.16 -22.05
N THR A 159 -35.80 4.45 -21.38
CA THR A 159 -35.47 3.32 -20.52
C THR A 159 -34.84 2.26 -21.43
N GLY A 160 -33.55 2.40 -21.66
CA GLY A 160 -32.68 1.37 -22.18
C GLY A 160 -32.52 0.31 -21.12
N SER A 161 -33.54 -0.54 -21.01
CA SER A 161 -33.41 -1.88 -20.48
C SER A 161 -32.37 -2.60 -21.33
N LEU A 162 -31.17 -2.81 -20.81
CA LEU A 162 -30.25 -3.86 -21.23
C LEU A 162 -29.32 -4.18 -20.05
N PHE A 163 -29.52 -5.40 -19.55
CA PHE A 163 -28.57 -6.31 -18.90
C PHE A 163 -27.13 -5.83 -18.67
#